data_AF-A0A2C6Z6V1-F1
#
_entry.id   AF-A0A2C6Z6V1-F1
#
_cell.length_a   1.000
_cell.length_b   1.000
_cell.length_c   1.000
_cell.angle_alpha   90.00
_cell.angle_beta   90.00
_cell.angle_gamma   90.00
#
_symmetry.space_group_name_H-M   'P 1'
#
loop_
_entity.id
_entity.type
_entity.pdbx_description
1 polymer ?
#
loop_
_entity_poly.entity_id
_entity_poly.type
_entity_poly.pdbx_seq_one_letter_code
_entity_poly.pdbx_strand_id
1 'polypeptide(L)'
;MSLPITAERRLLTEAEFGLVARSHYPDVCGMPKPELVEIARRLRAFRDKARDVGRGRRREMRGKAEPRGAAPARDESGLSLKKQVFASALKRVNKEIGRHDAALRRPAQGEIARRALEMKQARRLRHHPSAGCTARTGMRPMGHDGATAGVDPRQAGSVSQATRDSQARRDG
;
A
#
# COMPACT_ATOMS: atom_id res chain seq x y z
N MET A 1 -6.98 -6.20 -14.36
CA MET A 1 -8.10 -7.09 -14.66
C MET A 1 -7.91 -8.40 -13.92
N SER A 2 -8.89 -8.82 -13.13
CA SER A 2 -8.97 -10.15 -12.53
C SER A 2 -9.82 -11.01 -13.47
N LEU A 3 -9.42 -12.25 -13.72
CA LEU A 3 -10.28 -13.21 -14.42
C LEU A 3 -11.23 -13.88 -13.42
N PRO A 4 -12.39 -14.39 -13.85
CA PRO A 4 -13.24 -15.19 -12.98
C PRO A 4 -12.55 -16.52 -12.63
N ILE A 5 -12.81 -17.05 -11.45
CA ILE A 5 -12.17 -18.28 -10.93
C ILE A 5 -12.35 -19.46 -11.90
N THR A 6 -13.51 -19.55 -12.55
CA THR A 6 -13.79 -20.56 -13.57
C THR A 6 -12.86 -20.47 -14.79
N ALA A 7 -12.52 -19.26 -15.23
CA ALA A 7 -11.55 -19.05 -16.29
C ALA A 7 -10.12 -19.32 -15.82
N GLU A 8 -9.78 -18.96 -14.58
CA GLU A 8 -8.47 -19.27 -13.99
C GLU A 8 -8.24 -20.79 -13.95
N ARG A 9 -9.24 -21.57 -13.53
CA ARG A 9 -9.17 -23.05 -13.46
C ARG A 9 -8.98 -23.70 -14.83
N ARG A 10 -9.60 -23.15 -15.89
CA ARG A 10 -9.43 -23.66 -17.26
C ARG A 10 -8.05 -23.34 -17.84
N LEU A 11 -7.45 -22.24 -17.41
CA LEU A 11 -6.19 -21.74 -17.94
C LEU A 11 -4.98 -22.38 -17.27
N LEU A 12 -5.05 -22.61 -15.95
CA LEU A 12 -3.94 -23.05 -15.12
C LEU A 12 -3.90 -24.58 -14.99
N THR A 13 -2.72 -25.12 -14.69
CA THR A 13 -2.62 -26.52 -14.24
C THR A 13 -3.18 -26.66 -12.83
N GLU A 14 -3.51 -27.87 -12.40
CA GLU A 14 -4.08 -28.11 -11.06
C GLU A 14 -3.18 -27.57 -9.93
N ALA A 15 -1.86 -27.77 -10.03
CA ALA A 15 -0.90 -27.26 -9.07
C ALA A 15 -0.80 -25.72 -9.09
N GLU A 16 -0.83 -25.11 -10.28
CA GLU A 16 -0.84 -23.65 -10.44
C GLU A 16 -2.14 -23.05 -9.87
N PHE A 17 -3.27 -23.67 -10.17
CA PHE A 17 -4.59 -23.26 -9.70
C PHE A 17 -4.71 -23.38 -8.20
N GLY A 18 -4.26 -24.48 -7.59
CA GLY A 18 -4.29 -24.66 -6.13
C GLY A 18 -3.53 -23.55 -5.39
N LEU A 19 -2.42 -23.06 -5.94
CA LEU A 19 -1.70 -21.92 -5.38
C LEU A 19 -2.45 -20.59 -5.57
N VAL A 20 -3.05 -20.37 -6.74
CA VAL A 20 -3.84 -19.16 -7.01
C VAL A 20 -5.13 -19.15 -6.20
N ALA A 21 -5.76 -20.29 -5.99
CA ALA A 21 -6.97 -20.48 -5.18
C ALA A 21 -6.75 -19.94 -3.76
N ARG A 22 -5.63 -20.31 -3.12
CA ARG A 22 -5.24 -19.81 -1.80
C ARG A 22 -5.08 -18.29 -1.73
N SER A 23 -4.78 -17.62 -2.84
CA SER A 23 -4.66 -16.15 -2.86
C SER A 23 -6.00 -15.41 -2.91
N HIS A 24 -7.12 -16.12 -3.07
CA HIS A 24 -8.45 -15.52 -3.10
C HIS A 24 -8.96 -15.23 -1.68
N TYR A 25 -9.92 -14.31 -1.62
CA TYR A 25 -10.66 -14.04 -0.41
C TYR A 25 -11.71 -15.15 -0.20
N PRO A 26 -11.99 -15.61 1.03
CA PRO A 26 -11.45 -15.12 2.31
C PRO A 26 -10.12 -15.75 2.74
N ASP A 27 -9.70 -16.85 2.12
CA ASP A 27 -8.57 -17.69 2.56
C ASP A 27 -7.29 -16.90 2.82
N VAL A 28 -6.97 -15.95 1.93
CA VAL A 28 -5.78 -15.10 2.05
C VAL A 28 -5.69 -14.35 3.38
N CYS A 29 -6.81 -13.96 3.98
CA CYS A 29 -6.85 -13.22 5.25
C CYS A 29 -6.53 -14.08 6.47
N GLY A 30 -6.72 -15.41 6.39
CA GLY A 30 -6.49 -16.33 7.50
C GLY A 30 -5.04 -16.84 7.59
N MET A 31 -4.21 -16.58 6.59
CA MET A 31 -2.87 -17.14 6.50
C MET A 31 -1.83 -16.33 7.28
N PRO A 32 -0.89 -16.99 7.99
CA PRO A 32 0.20 -16.31 8.67
C PRO A 32 1.19 -15.69 7.67
N LYS A 33 1.82 -14.58 8.06
CA LYS A 33 2.83 -13.87 7.25
C LYS A 33 3.91 -14.76 6.60
N PRO A 34 4.58 -15.70 7.29
CA PRO A 34 5.59 -16.56 6.65
C PRO A 34 5.02 -17.38 5.49
N GLU A 35 3.78 -17.87 5.63
CA GLU A 35 3.10 -18.62 4.59
C GLU A 35 2.75 -17.73 3.38
N LEU A 36 2.29 -16.49 3.62
CA LEU A 36 2.05 -15.51 2.56
C LEU A 36 3.34 -15.19 1.78
N VAL A 37 4.48 -15.09 2.46
CA VAL A 37 5.79 -14.86 1.81
C VAL A 37 6.18 -16.03 0.90
N GLU A 38 5.98 -17.25 1.37
CA GLU A 38 6.24 -18.46 0.55
C GLU A 38 5.31 -18.57 -0.66
N ILE A 39 4.03 -18.26 -0.50
CA ILE A 39 3.09 -18.16 -1.64
C ILE A 39 3.57 -17.09 -2.63
N ALA A 40 3.93 -15.90 -2.14
CA ALA A 40 4.41 -14.81 -2.99
C ALA A 40 5.67 -15.21 -3.77
N ARG A 41 6.60 -15.94 -3.15
CA ARG A 41 7.80 -16.47 -3.80
C ARG A 41 7.43 -17.44 -4.93
N ARG A 42 6.54 -18.40 -4.68
CA ARG A 42 6.09 -19.37 -5.69
C ARG A 42 5.34 -18.70 -6.83
N LEU A 43 4.45 -17.74 -6.54
CA LEU A 43 3.73 -16.95 -7.54
C LEU A 43 4.68 -16.13 -8.41
N ARG A 44 5.75 -15.55 -7.85
CA ARG A 44 6.79 -14.87 -8.63
C ARG A 44 7.47 -15.84 -9.59
N ALA A 45 7.88 -17.01 -9.12
CA ALA A 45 8.52 -18.02 -9.97
C ALA A 45 7.62 -18.45 -11.14
N PHE A 46 6.33 -18.71 -10.91
CA PHE A 46 5.39 -19.06 -11.98
C PHE A 46 5.16 -17.91 -12.96
N ARG A 47 4.98 -16.69 -12.46
CA ARG A 47 4.84 -15.49 -13.29
C ARG A 47 6.08 -15.26 -14.15
N ASP A 48 7.26 -15.44 -13.57
CA ASP A 48 8.53 -15.21 -14.25
C ASP A 48 8.76 -16.29 -15.33
N LYS A 49 8.50 -17.55 -15.00
CA LYS A 49 8.49 -18.65 -15.99
C LYS A 49 7.52 -18.39 -17.14
N ALA A 50 6.27 -17.98 -16.85
CA ALA A 50 5.30 -17.65 -17.90
C ALA A 50 5.76 -16.47 -18.77
N ARG A 51 6.39 -15.45 -18.17
CA ARG A 51 6.95 -14.31 -18.91
C ARG A 51 8.08 -14.76 -19.85
N ASP A 52 8.99 -15.59 -19.36
CA ASP A 52 10.21 -15.95 -20.09
C ASP A 52 9.89 -16.89 -21.24
N VAL A 53 9.01 -17.87 -21.02
CA VAL A 53 8.52 -18.73 -22.11
C VAL A 53 7.73 -17.90 -23.13
N GLY A 54 6.92 -16.93 -22.68
CA GLY A 54 6.18 -16.05 -23.59
C GLY A 54 7.12 -15.16 -24.42
N ARG A 55 8.22 -14.68 -23.82
CA ARG A 55 9.28 -13.96 -24.54
C ARG A 55 9.98 -14.85 -25.56
N GLY A 56 10.27 -16.10 -25.21
CA GLY A 56 10.83 -17.10 -26.12
C GLY A 56 9.93 -17.30 -27.35
N ARG A 57 8.66 -17.63 -27.12
CA ARG A 57 7.68 -17.82 -28.21
C ARG A 57 7.53 -16.60 -29.12
N ARG A 58 7.50 -15.39 -28.55
CA ARG A 58 7.46 -14.16 -29.36
C ARG A 58 8.73 -13.95 -30.19
N ARG A 59 9.89 -14.43 -29.74
CA ARG A 59 11.13 -14.37 -30.52
C ARG A 59 11.13 -15.43 -31.62
N GLU A 60 10.68 -16.65 -31.32
CA GLU A 60 10.52 -17.73 -32.31
C GLU A 60 9.57 -17.32 -33.44
N MET A 61 8.40 -16.74 -33.10
CA MET A 61 7.43 -16.20 -34.07
C MET A 61 8.04 -15.11 -34.98
N ARG A 62 9.04 -14.38 -34.49
CA ARG A 62 9.74 -13.34 -35.24
C ARG A 62 10.95 -13.87 -36.01
N GLY A 63 11.22 -15.17 -35.97
CA GLY A 63 12.44 -15.78 -36.53
C GLY A 63 13.73 -15.37 -35.81
N LYS A 64 13.63 -14.82 -34.59
CA LYS A 64 14.77 -14.32 -33.79
C LYS A 64 15.27 -15.32 -32.75
N ALA A 65 14.68 -16.52 -32.72
CA ALA A 65 15.08 -17.61 -31.86
C ALA A 65 14.78 -18.92 -32.58
N GLU A 66 15.61 -19.92 -32.35
CA GLU A 66 15.43 -21.26 -32.88
C GLU A 66 14.19 -21.91 -32.24
N PRO A 67 13.28 -22.51 -33.03
CA PRO A 67 12.09 -23.14 -32.50
C PRO A 67 12.48 -24.35 -31.65
N ARG A 68 11.88 -24.47 -30.46
CA ARG A 68 12.11 -25.62 -29.57
C ARG A 68 11.48 -26.93 -30.07
N GLY A 69 10.67 -26.89 -31.13
CA GLY A 69 10.01 -28.05 -31.71
C GLY A 69 10.05 -27.99 -33.23
N ALA A 70 9.42 -28.97 -33.88
CA ALA A 70 9.43 -29.10 -35.35
C ALA A 70 8.85 -27.88 -36.10
N ALA A 71 8.01 -27.08 -35.43
CA ALA A 71 7.46 -25.84 -35.97
C ALA A 71 7.60 -24.70 -34.95
N PRO A 72 7.75 -23.44 -35.42
CA PRO A 72 7.76 -22.28 -34.55
C PRO A 72 6.45 -22.13 -33.78
N ALA A 73 6.53 -21.51 -32.59
CA ALA A 73 5.36 -21.22 -31.79
C ALA A 73 4.32 -20.42 -32.59
N ARG A 74 3.06 -20.87 -32.58
CA ARG A 74 1.96 -20.21 -33.31
C ARG A 74 1.28 -19.09 -32.51
N ASP A 75 1.28 -19.18 -31.17
CA ASP A 75 0.62 -18.21 -30.30
C ASP A 75 1.25 -18.15 -28.88
N GLU A 76 1.17 -16.97 -28.27
CA GLU A 76 1.58 -16.63 -26.90
C GLU A 76 0.43 -16.14 -26.00
N SER A 77 -0.77 -15.92 -26.55
CA SER A 77 -1.91 -15.32 -25.83
C SER A 77 -2.20 -16.02 -24.49
N GLY A 78 -2.23 -17.36 -24.47
CA GLY A 78 -2.44 -18.15 -23.25
C GLY A 78 -1.37 -17.95 -22.17
N LEU A 79 -0.11 -17.74 -22.56
CA LEU A 79 0.97 -17.45 -21.60
C LEU A 79 0.87 -16.03 -21.05
N SER A 80 0.46 -15.08 -21.88
CA SER A 80 0.16 -13.71 -21.44
C SER A 80 -0.97 -13.70 -20.42
N LEU A 81 -2.04 -14.45 -20.66
CA LEU A 81 -3.15 -14.63 -19.72
C LEU A 81 -2.67 -15.29 -18.41
N LYS A 82 -1.88 -16.37 -18.47
CA LYS A 82 -1.31 -17.02 -17.28
C LYS A 82 -0.51 -16.04 -16.44
N LYS A 83 0.36 -15.27 -17.09
CA LYS A 83 1.15 -14.22 -16.44
C LYS A 83 0.25 -13.18 -15.76
N GLN A 84 -0.86 -12.78 -16.39
CA GLN A 84 -1.81 -11.84 -15.78
C GLN A 84 -2.48 -12.42 -14.54
N VAL A 85 -2.89 -13.70 -14.56
CA VAL A 85 -3.47 -14.37 -13.39
C VAL A 85 -2.47 -14.41 -12.23
N PHE A 86 -1.23 -14.84 -12.49
CA PHE A 86 -0.20 -14.86 -11.44
C PHE A 86 0.13 -13.46 -10.90
N ALA A 87 0.14 -12.44 -11.77
CA ALA A 87 0.34 -11.06 -11.33
C ALA A 87 -0.83 -10.56 -10.46
N SER A 88 -2.07 -10.94 -10.77
CA SER A 88 -3.25 -10.60 -9.98
C SER A 88 -3.20 -11.28 -8.61
N ALA A 89 -2.91 -12.58 -8.57
CA ALA A 89 -2.72 -13.34 -7.33
C ALA A 89 -1.61 -12.73 -6.46
N LEU A 90 -0.48 -12.38 -7.06
CA LEU A 90 0.63 -11.75 -6.36
C LEU A 90 0.24 -10.39 -5.74
N LYS A 91 -0.59 -9.59 -6.43
CA LYS A 91 -1.10 -8.33 -5.89
C LYS A 91 -1.95 -8.55 -4.63
N ARG A 92 -2.82 -9.58 -4.62
CA ARG A 92 -3.64 -9.93 -3.44
C ARG A 92 -2.76 -10.32 -2.26
N VAL A 93 -1.81 -11.23 -2.48
CA VAL A 93 -0.90 -11.69 -1.42
C VAL A 93 -0.01 -10.55 -0.88
N ASN A 94 0.58 -9.73 -1.76
CA ASN A 94 1.38 -8.59 -1.32
C ASN A 94 0.56 -7.57 -0.50
N LYS A 95 -0.73 -7.37 -0.85
CA LYS A 95 -1.63 -6.51 -0.09
C LYS A 95 -1.81 -7.06 1.33
N GLU A 96 -1.95 -8.38 1.48
CA GLU A 96 -2.10 -9.01 2.78
C GLU A 96 -0.82 -8.96 3.62
N ILE A 97 0.35 -9.21 3.00
CA ILE A 97 1.64 -8.98 3.66
C ILE A 97 1.74 -7.54 4.17
N GLY A 98 1.34 -6.57 3.34
CA GLY A 98 1.29 -5.16 3.72
C GLY A 98 0.31 -4.89 4.88
N ARG A 99 -0.82 -5.61 4.97
CA ARG A 99 -1.72 -5.53 6.13
C ARG A 99 -1.07 -6.05 7.40
N HIS A 100 -0.37 -7.20 7.34
CA HIS A 100 0.39 -7.70 8.48
C HIS A 100 1.48 -6.71 8.92
N ASP A 101 2.23 -6.15 7.99
CA ASP A 101 3.27 -5.16 8.30
C ASP A 101 2.68 -3.88 8.89
N ALA A 102 1.54 -3.41 8.36
CA ALA A 102 0.84 -2.27 8.92
C ALA A 102 0.29 -2.56 10.33
N ALA A 103 -0.20 -3.77 10.58
CA ALA A 103 -0.65 -4.19 11.91
C ALA A 103 0.49 -4.22 12.92
N LEU A 104 1.68 -4.70 12.52
CA LEU A 104 2.88 -4.69 13.36
C LEU A 104 3.43 -3.27 13.60
N ARG A 105 3.33 -2.39 12.60
CA ARG A 105 3.87 -1.02 12.68
C ARG A 105 2.96 -0.02 13.35
N ARG A 106 1.64 -0.29 13.44
CA ARG A 106 0.69 0.63 14.06
C ARG A 106 0.93 0.61 15.57
N PRO A 107 1.54 1.67 16.17
CA PRO A 107 1.57 1.77 17.61
C PRO A 107 0.13 1.74 18.11
N ALA A 108 -0.11 1.07 19.24
CA ALA A 108 -1.43 1.06 19.83
C ALA A 108 -1.89 2.52 20.02
N GLN A 109 -3.17 2.83 19.82
CA GLN A 109 -3.66 4.21 19.99
C GLN A 109 -3.26 4.79 21.36
N GLY A 110 -3.14 3.93 22.38
CA GLY A 110 -2.60 4.29 23.70
C GLY A 110 -1.13 4.73 23.69
N GLU A 111 -0.26 4.12 22.89
CA GLU A 111 1.15 4.53 22.76
C GLU A 111 1.27 5.90 22.07
N ILE A 112 0.45 6.14 21.04
CA ILE A 112 0.37 7.46 20.39
C ILE A 112 -0.07 8.51 21.40
N ALA A 113 -1.11 8.22 22.20
CA ALA A 113 -1.61 9.12 23.22
C ALA A 113 -0.56 9.40 24.31
N ARG A 114 0.17 8.39 24.77
CA ARG A 114 1.28 8.55 25.75
C ARG A 114 2.39 9.42 25.18
N ARG A 115 2.84 9.16 23.95
CA ARG A 115 3.87 9.98 23.29
C ARG A 115 3.42 11.43 23.08
N ALA A 116 2.14 11.65 22.73
CA ALA A 116 1.58 12.99 22.61
C ALA A 116 1.54 13.72 23.97
N LEU A 117 1.20 13.00 25.04
CA LEU A 117 1.21 13.51 26.41
C LEU A 117 2.63 13.89 26.86
N GLU A 118 3.62 13.03 26.61
CA GLU A 118 5.04 13.29 26.88
C GLU A 118 5.52 14.54 26.14
N MET A 119 5.21 14.68 24.84
CA MET A 119 5.54 15.89 24.08
C MET A 119 4.89 17.15 24.68
N LYS A 120 3.64 17.05 25.16
CA LYS A 120 2.94 18.18 25.82
C LYS A 120 3.59 18.54 27.15
N GLN A 121 3.98 17.55 27.96
CA GLN A 121 4.70 17.76 29.21
C GLN A 121 6.08 18.37 28.96
N ALA A 122 6.85 17.83 28.02
CA ALA A 122 8.15 18.36 27.63
C ALA A 122 8.06 19.82 27.16
N ARG A 123 7.00 20.18 26.41
CA ARG A 123 6.75 21.57 26.02
C ARG A 123 6.42 22.48 27.20
N ARG A 124 5.71 21.98 28.22
CA ARG A 124 5.46 22.73 29.48
C ARG A 124 6.75 22.96 30.28
N LEU A 125 7.68 22.00 30.24
CA LEU A 125 8.96 22.08 30.95
C LEU A 125 10.01 22.92 30.22
N ARG A 126 9.78 23.31 28.95
CA ARG A 126 10.63 24.30 28.26
C ARG A 126 10.42 25.66 28.90
N HIS A 127 11.18 25.89 29.95
CA HIS A 127 11.32 27.18 30.61
C HIS A 127 11.97 28.13 29.60
N HIS A 128 11.18 29.04 29.03
CA HIS A 128 11.75 30.28 28.51
C HIS A 128 12.58 30.92 29.64
N PRO A 129 13.77 31.46 29.35
CA PRO A 129 14.56 32.15 30.36
C PRO A 129 13.67 33.23 30.99
N SER A 130 13.67 33.31 32.32
CA SER A 130 12.98 34.40 33.00
C SER A 130 13.47 35.72 32.40
N ALA A 131 12.55 36.60 32.01
CA ALA A 131 12.94 37.96 31.64
C ALA A 131 13.76 38.50 32.83
N GLY A 132 15.05 38.76 32.61
CA GLY A 132 15.96 39.21 33.65
C GLY A 132 15.49 40.55 34.25
N CYS A 133 16.25 41.09 35.21
CA CYS A 133 15.93 42.39 35.79
C CYS A 133 15.97 43.51 34.73
N THR A 134 14.81 43.94 34.25
CA THR A 134 14.68 45.12 33.40
C THR A 134 14.64 46.36 34.30
N ALA A 135 15.60 47.28 34.14
CA ALA A 135 15.58 48.56 34.81
C ALA A 135 14.40 49.40 34.27
N ARG A 136 13.48 49.75 35.17
CA ARG A 136 12.20 50.46 34.95
C ARG A 136 11.07 49.53 34.52
N THR A 137 10.03 49.51 35.37
CA THR A 137 8.65 49.04 35.18
C THR A 137 8.36 48.46 33.79
N GLY A 138 8.88 47.26 33.54
CA GLY A 138 8.73 46.56 32.28
C GLY A 138 7.31 46.05 32.09
N MET A 139 6.89 45.98 30.83
CA MET A 139 5.60 45.47 30.37
C MET A 139 5.31 44.10 31.02
N ARG A 140 4.30 44.03 31.88
CA ARG A 140 3.85 42.76 32.48
C ARG A 140 3.38 41.84 31.35
N PRO A 141 3.82 40.57 31.28
CA PRO A 141 3.28 39.64 30.30
C PRO A 141 1.81 39.41 30.61
N MET A 142 0.94 39.97 29.79
CA MET A 142 -0.47 39.61 29.78
C MET A 142 -0.55 38.19 29.21
N GLY A 143 -0.98 37.23 30.03
CA GLY A 143 -1.34 35.92 29.53
C GLY A 143 -2.38 36.11 28.44
N HIS A 144 -2.02 35.82 27.20
CA HIS A 144 -3.00 35.78 26.13
C HIS A 144 -3.81 34.50 26.35
N ASP A 145 -4.97 34.62 27.01
CA ASP A 145 -6.04 33.62 26.96
C ASP A 145 -6.56 33.62 25.53
N GLY A 146 -5.77 33.03 24.64
CA GLY A 146 -6.16 32.85 23.26
C GLY A 146 -7.32 31.90 23.26
N ALA A 147 -8.52 32.45 23.26
CA ALA A 147 -9.61 31.84 22.54
C ALA A 147 -9.03 31.53 21.17
N THR A 148 -8.75 30.26 20.92
CA THR A 148 -8.53 29.75 19.56
C THR A 148 -9.66 30.34 18.74
N ALA A 149 -9.35 31.28 17.85
CA ALA A 149 -10.33 31.92 17.01
C ALA A 149 -11.03 30.81 16.22
N GLY A 150 -12.17 30.36 16.74
CA GLY A 150 -13.02 29.41 16.06
C GLY A 150 -13.46 30.07 14.76
N VAL A 151 -13.52 29.28 13.70
CA VAL A 151 -14.12 29.76 12.45
C VAL A 151 -15.53 30.22 12.77
N ASP A 152 -15.92 31.42 12.31
CA ASP A 152 -17.29 31.90 12.43
C ASP A 152 -18.23 30.80 11.88
N PRO A 153 -19.24 30.34 12.65
CA PRO A 153 -20.16 29.29 12.21
C PRO A 153 -20.76 29.56 10.83
N ARG A 154 -20.95 30.82 10.43
CA ARG A 154 -21.47 31.20 9.11
C ARG A 154 -20.47 30.98 7.98
N GLN A 155 -19.17 30.95 8.28
CA GLN A 155 -18.09 30.78 7.30
C GLN A 155 -17.54 29.34 7.27
N ALA A 156 -17.91 28.49 8.22
CA ALA A 156 -17.42 27.11 8.32
C ALA A 156 -17.63 26.31 7.02
N GLY A 157 -18.77 26.48 6.35
CA GLY A 157 -19.04 25.85 5.06
C GLY A 157 -18.08 26.30 3.96
N SER A 158 -17.82 27.60 3.85
CA SER A 158 -16.90 28.17 2.86
C SER A 158 -15.47 27.69 3.08
N VAL A 159 -14.99 27.73 4.33
CA VAL A 159 -13.65 27.25 4.71
C VAL A 159 -13.49 25.75 4.44
N SER A 160 -14.52 24.95 4.71
CA SER A 160 -14.53 23.51 4.42
C SER A 160 -14.45 23.22 2.91
N GLN A 161 -15.19 23.97 2.08
CA GLN A 161 -15.12 23.80 0.62
C GLN A 161 -13.77 24.26 0.07
N ALA A 162 -13.26 25.41 0.51
CA ALA A 162 -11.95 25.90 0.10
C ALA A 162 -10.82 24.90 0.43
N THR A 163 -10.89 24.26 1.59
CA THR A 163 -9.93 23.22 2.00
C THR A 163 -10.04 21.99 1.11
N ARG A 164 -11.27 21.52 0.83
CA ARG A 164 -11.54 20.39 -0.07
C ARG A 164 -10.99 20.64 -1.48
N ASP A 165 -11.23 21.82 -2.03
CA ASP A 165 -10.77 22.20 -3.36
C ASP A 165 -9.25 22.29 -3.43
N SER A 166 -8.62 22.85 -2.39
CA SER A 166 -7.16 22.93 -2.30
C SER A 166 -6.51 21.53 -2.25
N GLN A 167 -7.16 20.58 -1.57
CA GLN A 167 -6.69 19.21 -1.48
C GLN A 167 -6.87 18.46 -2.81
N ALA A 168 -8.01 18.65 -3.48
CA ALA A 168 -8.25 18.08 -4.80
C ALA A 168 -7.23 18.56 -5.84
N ARG A 169 -6.81 19.84 -5.77
CA ARG A 169 -5.72 20.38 -6.62
C ARG A 169 -4.33 19.80 -6.29
N ARG A 170 -4.13 19.33 -5.06
CA ARG A 170 -2.86 18.75 -4.63
C ARG A 170 -2.77 17.26 -4.96
N ASP A 171 -3.91 16.57 -4.95
CA ASP A 171 -4.00 15.12 -5.16
C ASP A 171 -4.27 14.70 -6.62
N GLY A 172 -4.71 15.64 -7.46
CA GLY A 172 -4.88 15.46 -8.91
C GLY A 172 -3.64 15.86 -9.69
#